data_AF-A0A533SFJ5-F1
#
_entry.id   AF-A0A533SFJ5-F1
#
_cell.length_a   1.000
_cell.length_b   1.000
_cell.length_c   1.000
_cell.angle_alpha   90.00
_cell.angle_beta   90.00
_cell.angle_gamma   90.00
#
_symmetry.space_group_name_H-M   'P 1'
#
loop_
_entity.id
_entity.type
_entity.pdbx_description
1 polymer ?
#
loop_
_entity_poly.entity_id
_entity_poly.type
_entity_poly.pdbx_seq_one_letter_code
_entity_poly.pdbx_strand_id
1 'polypeptide(L)'
;MKTVVAAALGECVHVAGVMNFLRLAEAAGWRTVFLGPAVPVDAVIAAARAEKAELVGVSYRLTPETGERLLAEFAESADELHSRG
;
A
#
# COMPACT_ATOMS: atom_id res chain seq x y z
N MET A 1 14.01 4.44 11.87
CA MET A 1 13.16 5.44 11.20
C MET A 1 12.01 4.68 10.58
N LYS A 2 10.76 5.08 10.84
CA LYS A 2 9.60 4.33 10.40
C LYS A 2 9.42 4.41 8.89
N THR A 3 9.07 3.30 8.26
CA THR A 3 8.87 3.25 6.80
C THR A 3 7.41 2.94 6.48
N VAL A 4 6.83 3.72 5.58
CA VAL A 4 5.55 3.42 4.92
C VAL A 4 5.77 3.15 3.44
N VAL A 5 5.25 2.02 2.97
CA VAL A 5 5.16 1.69 1.54
C VAL A 5 3.72 1.92 1.10
N ALA A 6 3.49 2.56 -0.05
CA ALA A 6 2.13 2.75 -0.56
C ALA A 6 2.02 2.66 -2.08
N ALA A 7 0.83 2.29 -2.56
CA ALA A 7 0.52 2.11 -3.97
C ALA A 7 -0.97 2.36 -4.28
N ALA A 8 -1.29 2.63 -5.54
CA ALA A 8 -2.66 2.41 -6.03
C ALA A 8 -2.77 0.97 -6.55
N LEU A 9 -3.73 0.21 -6.02
CA LEU A 9 -3.83 -1.23 -6.23
C LEU A 9 -4.51 -1.62 -7.55
N GLY A 10 -4.10 -2.77 -8.08
CA GLY A 10 -4.75 -3.43 -9.20
C GLY A 10 -4.72 -2.58 -10.46
N GLU A 11 -5.89 -2.23 -10.97
CA GLU A 11 -6.06 -1.39 -12.16
C GLU A 11 -6.26 0.10 -11.83
N CYS A 12 -6.19 0.50 -10.56
CA CYS A 12 -6.38 1.90 -10.17
C CYS A 12 -5.17 2.77 -10.52
N VAL A 13 -5.40 3.79 -11.35
CA VAL A 13 -4.37 4.78 -11.75
C VAL A 13 -4.43 6.09 -10.97
N HIS A 14 -5.38 6.22 -10.03
CA HIS A 14 -5.57 7.45 -9.26
C HIS A 14 -4.56 7.54 -8.09
N VAL A 15 -3.67 8.54 -8.14
CA VAL A 15 -2.57 8.65 -7.16
C VAL A 15 -2.68 9.85 -6.22
N ALA A 16 -3.57 10.81 -6.48
CA ALA A 16 -3.62 12.07 -5.74
C ALA A 16 -3.86 11.88 -4.23
N GLY A 17 -4.76 10.96 -3.85
CA GLY A 17 -5.08 10.68 -2.44
C GLY A 17 -3.89 10.07 -1.69
N VAL A 18 -3.29 9.00 -2.25
CA VAL A 18 -2.14 8.33 -1.63
C VAL A 18 -0.91 9.22 -1.57
N MET A 19 -0.66 10.03 -2.61
CA MET A 19 0.44 11.00 -2.58
C MET A 19 0.25 12.08 -1.51
N ASN A 20 -0.99 12.51 -1.27
CA ASN A 20 -1.27 13.45 -0.17
C ASN A 20 -1.01 12.82 1.20
N PHE A 21 -1.44 11.57 1.39
CA PHE A 21 -1.15 10.81 2.61
C PHE A 21 0.36 10.66 2.85
N LEU A 22 1.13 10.26 1.82
CA LEU A 22 2.59 10.11 1.95
C LEU A 22 3.28 11.44 2.28
N ARG A 23 2.87 12.56 1.68
CA ARG A 23 3.40 13.89 2.06
C ARG A 23 3.18 14.21 3.54
N LEU A 24 2.03 13.83 4.10
CA LEU A 24 1.75 14.01 5.53
C LEU A 24 2.62 13.08 6.40
N ALA A 25 2.81 11.83 5.97
CA ALA A 25 3.68 10.88 6.68
C ALA A 25 5.15 11.35 6.69
N GLU A 26 5.65 11.84 5.55
CA GLU A 26 6.98 12.41 5.43
C GLU A 26 7.16 13.64 6.35
N ALA A 27 6.17 14.55 6.37
CA ALA A 27 6.17 15.69 7.28
C ALA A 27 6.15 15.27 8.77
N ALA A 28 5.64 14.08 9.08
CA ALA A 28 5.68 13.48 10.42
C ALA A 28 6.98 12.68 10.70
N GLY A 29 7.98 12.73 9.81
CA GLY A 29 9.28 12.09 9.99
C GLY A 29 9.35 10.63 9.53
N TRP A 30 8.38 10.15 8.75
CA TRP A 30 8.42 8.80 8.18
C TRP A 30 9.20 8.78 6.86
N ARG A 31 9.93 7.70 6.62
CA ARG A 31 10.40 7.36 5.27
C ARG A 31 9.21 6.87 4.45
N THR A 32 9.01 7.46 3.28
CA THR A 32 7.93 7.07 2.37
C THR A 32 8.49 6.39 1.13
N VAL A 33 7.81 5.33 0.69
CA VAL A 33 8.12 4.61 -0.55
C VAL A 33 6.83 4.50 -1.35
N PHE A 34 6.79 5.14 -2.51
CA PHE A 34 5.63 5.08 -3.41
C PHE A 34 5.92 4.16 -4.59
N LEU A 35 5.09 3.13 -4.76
CA LEU A 35 5.26 2.14 -5.83
C LEU A 35 4.60 2.54 -7.15
N GLY A 36 3.76 3.58 -7.14
CA GLY A 36 3.11 4.09 -8.33
C GLY A 36 1.65 3.65 -8.49
N PRO A 37 1.07 3.92 -9.68
CA PRO A 37 -0.26 3.48 -10.07
C PRO A 37 -0.27 2.01 -10.51
N ALA A 38 -1.47 1.41 -10.48
CA ALA A 38 -1.77 0.09 -11.03
C ALA A 38 -0.81 -1.03 -10.58
N VAL A 39 -0.57 -1.12 -9.28
CA VAL A 39 0.39 -2.07 -8.69
C VAL A 39 -0.34 -3.33 -8.22
N PRO A 40 0.12 -4.53 -8.61
CA PRO A 40 -0.49 -5.78 -8.15
C PRO A 40 -0.17 -6.06 -6.67
N VAL A 41 -1.06 -6.77 -5.97
CA VAL A 41 -1.03 -6.98 -4.51
C VAL A 41 0.29 -7.60 -4.04
N ASP A 42 0.75 -8.62 -4.74
CA ASP A 42 1.99 -9.36 -4.53
C ASP A 42 3.23 -8.47 -4.66
N ALA A 43 3.24 -7.50 -5.59
CA ALA A 43 4.32 -6.52 -5.68
C ALA A 43 4.34 -5.56 -4.48
N VAL A 44 3.17 -5.16 -3.97
CA VAL A 44 3.08 -4.33 -2.75
C VAL A 44 3.63 -5.08 -1.55
N ILE A 45 3.28 -6.36 -1.40
CA ILE A 45 3.76 -7.22 -0.30
C ILE A 45 5.26 -7.44 -0.39
N ALA A 46 5.78 -7.73 -1.59
CA ALA A 46 7.21 -7.89 -1.81
C ALA A 46 7.99 -6.62 -1.44
N ALA A 47 7.50 -5.45 -1.84
CA ALA A 47 8.10 -4.17 -1.48
C ALA A 47 8.01 -3.91 0.03
N ALA A 48 6.87 -4.18 0.67
CA ALA A 48 6.72 -4.03 2.12
C ALA A 48 7.74 -4.88 2.89
N ARG A 49 8.00 -6.13 2.44
CA ARG A 49 9.04 -7.00 3.02
C ARG A 49 10.45 -6.46 2.78
N ALA A 50 10.76 -6.07 1.54
CA ALA A 50 12.08 -5.56 1.17
C ALA A 50 12.45 -4.28 1.94
N GLU A 51 11.47 -3.38 2.09
CA GLU A 51 11.61 -2.09 2.75
C GLU A 51 11.44 -2.16 4.28
N LYS A 52 11.14 -3.35 4.82
CA LYS A 52 10.79 -3.57 6.24
C LYS A 52 9.75 -2.55 6.72
N ALA A 53 8.69 -2.41 5.94
CA ALA A 53 7.67 -1.39 6.19
C ALA A 53 6.92 -1.65 7.50
N GLU A 54 6.73 -0.59 8.29
CA GLU A 54 5.88 -0.60 9.49
C GLU A 54 4.42 -0.33 9.16
N LEU A 55 4.16 0.24 7.97
CA LEU A 55 2.83 0.53 7.47
C LEU A 55 2.77 0.28 5.96
N VAL A 56 1.67 -0.29 5.49
CA VAL A 56 1.34 -0.35 4.07
C VAL A 56 0.09 0.48 3.79
N GLY A 57 0.20 1.45 2.89
CA GLY A 57 -0.91 2.28 2.41
C GLY A 57 -1.43 1.79 1.07
N VAL A 58 -2.68 1.33 1.02
CA VAL A 58 -3.34 0.91 -0.23
C VAL A 58 -4.39 1.93 -0.65
N SER A 59 -4.43 2.26 -1.95
CA SER A 59 -5.38 3.23 -2.51
C SER A 59 -6.13 2.65 -3.68
N TYR A 60 -7.44 2.90 -3.73
CA TYR A 60 -8.33 2.43 -4.78
C TYR A 60 -9.52 3.38 -4.95
N ARG A 61 -10.01 3.56 -6.19
CA ARG A 61 -11.08 4.56 -6.49
C ARG A 61 -12.01 4.23 -7.65
N LEU A 62 -12.00 2.99 -8.16
CA LEU A 62 -12.88 2.63 -9.28
C LEU A 62 -14.21 2.13 -8.74
N THR A 63 -14.49 0.84 -8.85
CA THR A 63 -15.75 0.24 -8.37
C THR A 63 -15.59 -0.34 -6.96
N PRO A 64 -16.61 -0.22 -6.09
CA PRO A 64 -16.55 -0.77 -4.75
C PRO A 64 -16.36 -2.30 -4.76
N GLU A 65 -16.97 -3.02 -5.69
CA GLU A 65 -16.90 -4.49 -5.77
C GLU A 65 -15.48 -4.98 -6.04
N THR A 66 -14.78 -4.34 -6.99
CA THR A 66 -13.39 -4.68 -7.26
C THR A 66 -12.46 -4.23 -6.12
N GLY A 67 -12.75 -3.07 -5.51
CA GLY A 67 -12.01 -2.58 -4.36
C GLY A 67 -12.07 -3.55 -3.17
N GLU A 68 -13.25 -4.06 -2.85
CA GLU A 68 -13.46 -5.05 -1.80
C GLU A 68 -12.67 -6.34 -2.08
N ARG A 69 -12.76 -6.87 -3.31
CA ARG A 69 -12.00 -8.05 -3.72
C ARG A 69 -10.49 -7.85 -3.57
N LEU A 70 -9.95 -6.72 -4.04
CA LEU A 70 -8.53 -6.42 -3.96
C LEU A 70 -8.05 -6.24 -2.50
N LEU A 71 -8.87 -5.62 -1.64
CA LEU A 71 -8.54 -5.47 -0.23
C LEU A 71 -8.59 -6.80 0.52
N ALA A 72 -9.53 -7.68 0.19
CA ALA A 72 -9.58 -9.06 0.72
C ALA A 72 -8.34 -9.86 0.30
N GLU A 73 -8.01 -9.85 -1.00
CA GLU A 73 -6.81 -10.49 -1.55
C GLU A 73 -5.52 -9.98 -0.88
N PHE A 74 -5.44 -8.66 -0.67
CA PHE A 74 -4.33 -8.04 0.05
C PHE A 74 -4.26 -8.50 1.50
N ALA A 75 -5.39 -8.52 2.22
CA ALA A 75 -5.43 -8.93 3.62
C ALA A 75 -5.03 -10.41 3.80
N GLU A 76 -5.56 -11.31 2.96
CA GLU A 76 -5.19 -12.73 2.97
C GLU A 76 -3.70 -12.92 2.67
N SER A 77 -3.19 -12.27 1.63
CA SER A 77 -1.78 -12.37 1.24
C SER A 77 -0.83 -11.73 2.26
N ALA A 78 -1.30 -10.75 3.02
CA ALA A 78 -0.57 -10.08 4.09
C ALA A 78 -0.73 -10.77 5.46
N ASP A 79 -1.54 -11.82 5.59
CA ASP A 79 -1.71 -12.53 6.86
C ASP A 79 -0.39 -13.14 7.38
N GLU A 80 0.49 -13.55 6.46
CA GLU A 80 1.87 -13.93 6.77
C GLU A 80 2.77 -12.78 7.27
N LEU A 81 2.43 -11.52 6.97
CA LEU A 81 3.09 -10.35 7.54
C LEU A 81 2.58 -10.07 8.95
N HIS A 82 1.27 -10.26 9.19
CA HIS A 82 0.64 -10.03 10.49
C HIS A 82 1.06 -11.08 11.54
N SER A 83 1.12 -12.35 11.14
CA SER A 83 1.53 -13.49 11.99
C SER A 83 3.00 -13.47 12.46
N ARG A 84 3.82 -12.57 11.91
CA ARG A 84 5.23 -12.37 12.31
C ARG A 84 5.44 -11.19 13.27
N GLY A 85 4.37 -10.72 13.91
CA GLY A 85 4.40 -9.70 14.97
C GLY A 85 5.48 -9.97 16.03
#